data_AF-A0A7S2NZ54-F1
#
_entry.id   AF-A0A7S2NZ54-F1
#
_cell.length_a   1.000
_cell.length_b   1.000
_cell.length_c   1.000
_cell.angle_alpha   90.00
_cell.angle_beta   90.00
_cell.angle_gamma   90.00
#
_symmetry.space_group_name_H-M   'P 1'
#
loop_
_entity.id
_entity.type
_entity.pdbx_description
1 polymer ?
#
loop_
_entity_poly.entity_id
_entity_poly.type
_entity_poly.pdbx_seq_one_letter_code
_entity_poly.pdbx_strand_id
1 'polypeptide(L)'
;TTQPPDASLARPQTAPLPALALAPRTLEAPAPAPALGQPMHRLRCRECHAVLTDRGMLVRLKADNATVFFSSDARPHGVEDSGAPFSEPPCQQCLLQDFECACSLRLGYRLLNKC
;
A
#
# COMPACT_ATOMS: atom_id res chain seq x y z
N THR A 1 -38.51 24.11 -55.62
CA THR A 1 -39.77 23.36 -55.44
C THR A 1 -39.35 21.92 -55.23
N THR A 2 -39.34 21.32 -54.03
CA THR A 2 -40.33 21.36 -52.94
C THR A 2 -39.71 20.76 -51.67
N GLN A 3 -39.87 21.48 -50.56
CA GLN A 3 -40.14 21.09 -49.16
C GLN A 3 -39.71 19.71 -48.58
N PRO A 4 -39.02 19.68 -47.42
CA PRO A 4 -38.76 18.46 -46.63
C PRO A 4 -39.95 18.07 -45.73
N PRO A 5 -40.14 16.78 -45.38
CA PRO A 5 -41.05 16.40 -44.31
C PRO A 5 -40.34 16.26 -42.95
N ASP A 6 -40.78 17.14 -42.06
CA ASP A 6 -41.27 16.88 -40.71
C ASP A 6 -40.33 16.30 -39.65
N ALA A 7 -39.96 17.19 -38.74
CA ALA A 7 -39.39 16.93 -37.44
C ALA A 7 -40.43 16.30 -36.51
N SER A 8 -40.15 15.10 -36.00
CA SER A 8 -40.87 14.55 -34.85
C SER A 8 -39.95 14.50 -33.64
N LEU A 9 -40.16 15.46 -32.73
CA LEU A 9 -39.55 15.54 -31.41
C LEU A 9 -39.93 14.33 -30.55
N ALA A 10 -38.98 13.43 -30.29
CA ALA A 10 -39.06 12.53 -29.14
C ALA A 10 -38.29 13.17 -27.96
N ARG A 11 -39.02 13.51 -26.90
CA ARG A 11 -38.50 14.12 -25.66
C ARG A 11 -37.52 13.17 -24.94
N PRO A 12 -36.48 13.69 -24.27
CA PRO A 12 -35.62 12.89 -23.42
C PRO A 12 -36.39 12.37 -22.20
N GLN A 13 -36.30 11.06 -21.94
CA GLN A 13 -36.80 10.45 -20.71
C GLN A 13 -35.77 10.69 -19.60
N THR A 14 -36.09 11.59 -18.68
CA THR A 14 -35.31 11.83 -17.46
C THR A 14 -35.54 10.68 -16.50
N ALA A 15 -34.56 9.78 -16.37
CA ALA A 15 -34.55 8.82 -15.26
C ALA A 15 -34.21 9.55 -13.95
N PRO A 16 -34.90 9.28 -12.83
CA PRO A 16 -34.51 9.82 -11.53
C PRO A 16 -33.25 9.11 -11.00
N LEU A 17 -32.24 9.91 -10.60
CA LEU A 17 -31.05 9.41 -9.91
C LEU A 17 -31.42 8.87 -8.51
N PRO A 18 -30.81 7.77 -8.04
CA PRO A 18 -30.93 7.37 -6.65
C PRO A 18 -30.15 8.34 -5.75
N ALA A 19 -30.82 8.88 -4.74
CA ALA A 19 -30.20 9.64 -3.66
C ALA A 19 -29.27 8.72 -2.85
N LEU A 20 -27.96 8.94 -2.93
CA LEU A 20 -27.00 8.30 -2.02
C LEU A 20 -27.25 8.81 -0.60
N ALA A 21 -27.75 7.93 0.25
CA ALA A 21 -27.87 8.14 1.68
C ALA A 21 -26.48 8.31 2.31
N LEU A 22 -26.29 9.40 3.06
CA LEU A 22 -25.11 9.65 3.89
C LEU A 22 -25.10 8.64 5.05
N ALA A 23 -24.15 7.70 5.03
CA ALA A 23 -23.92 6.79 6.15
C ALA A 23 -23.27 7.52 7.34
N PRO A 24 -23.65 7.21 8.59
CA PRO A 24 -23.05 7.81 9.78
C PRO A 24 -21.60 7.34 9.97
N ARG A 25 -20.70 8.27 10.27
CA ARG A 25 -19.29 7.98 10.57
C ARG A 25 -19.22 7.29 11.94
N THR A 26 -18.88 6.00 11.93
CA THR A 26 -18.55 5.26 13.16
C THR A 26 -17.22 5.81 13.69
N LEU A 27 -17.24 6.31 14.92
CA LEU A 27 -16.05 6.77 15.65
C LEU A 27 -15.22 5.52 15.98
N GLU A 28 -14.13 5.30 15.26
CA GLU A 28 -13.24 4.14 15.48
C GLU A 28 -12.46 4.35 16.80
N ALA A 29 -12.56 3.35 17.69
CA ALA A 29 -11.84 3.33 18.97
C ALA A 29 -10.31 3.27 18.75
N PRO A 30 -9.49 3.80 19.69
CA PRO A 30 -8.04 3.74 19.57
C PRO A 30 -7.54 2.29 19.50
N ALA A 31 -6.68 2.02 18.51
CA ALA A 31 -6.13 0.69 18.25
C ALA A 31 -5.47 0.09 19.51
N PRO A 32 -5.67 -1.22 19.78
CA PRO A 32 -5.06 -1.88 20.93
C PRO A 32 -3.53 -1.88 20.83
N ALA A 33 -2.86 -1.73 21.97
CA ALA A 33 -1.41 -1.84 22.08
C ALA A 33 -0.94 -3.24 21.61
N PRO A 34 0.24 -3.35 20.95
CA PRO A 34 0.74 -4.63 20.48
C PRO A 34 1.00 -5.59 21.66
N ALA A 35 0.30 -6.72 21.67
CA ALA A 35 0.48 -7.80 22.63
C ALA A 35 1.86 -8.48 22.50
N LEU A 36 2.39 -8.96 23.62
CA LEU A 36 3.57 -9.84 23.69
C LEU A 36 3.35 -11.07 22.79
N GLY A 37 4.16 -11.19 21.74
CA GLY A 37 4.09 -12.28 20.78
C GLY A 37 3.41 -11.92 19.46
N GLN A 38 3.80 -10.81 18.83
CA GLN A 38 3.44 -10.55 17.43
C GLN A 38 3.80 -11.80 16.60
N PRO A 39 2.84 -12.39 15.84
CA PRO A 39 3.13 -13.58 15.05
C PRO A 39 4.25 -13.26 14.05
N MET A 40 5.27 -14.10 14.04
CA MET A 40 6.30 -14.07 13.00
C MET A 40 5.78 -14.78 11.76
N HIS A 41 5.99 -14.15 10.62
CA HIS A 41 5.57 -14.63 9.32
C HIS A 41 6.80 -15.04 8.51
N ARG A 42 6.70 -16.23 7.89
CA ARG A 42 7.61 -16.63 6.81
C ARG A 42 7.27 -15.83 5.56
N LEU A 43 8.20 -14.98 5.12
CA LEU A 43 8.07 -14.16 3.93
C LEU A 43 8.78 -14.80 2.75
N ARG A 44 8.16 -14.72 1.58
CA ARG A 44 8.71 -15.21 0.32
C ARG A 44 8.66 -14.11 -0.72
N CYS A 45 9.63 -14.09 -1.61
CA CYS A 45 9.57 -13.24 -2.79
C CYS A 45 8.35 -13.65 -3.62
N ARG A 46 7.58 -12.67 -4.11
CA ARG A 46 6.39 -12.96 -4.91
C ARG A 46 6.73 -13.62 -6.24
N GLU A 47 7.83 -13.20 -6.87
CA GLU A 47 8.19 -13.62 -8.23
C GLU A 47 8.95 -14.96 -8.25
N CYS A 48 10.05 -15.07 -7.50
CA CYS A 48 10.88 -16.28 -7.50
C CYS A 48 10.53 -17.28 -6.39
N HIS A 49 9.58 -16.94 -5.50
CA HIS A 49 9.14 -17.75 -4.36
C HIS A 49 10.24 -18.11 -3.34
N ALA A 50 11.46 -17.58 -3.48
CA ALA A 50 12.55 -17.78 -2.53
C ALA A 50 12.14 -17.28 -1.13
N VAL A 51 12.54 -18.03 -0.10
CA VAL A 51 12.32 -17.63 1.29
C VAL A 51 13.25 -16.47 1.61
N LEU A 52 12.66 -15.34 2.02
CA LEU A 52 13.38 -14.12 2.37
C LEU A 52 13.70 -14.07 3.86
N THR A 53 12.73 -14.42 4.71
CA THR A 53 12.93 -14.48 6.17
C THR A 53 11.86 -15.35 6.80
N ASP A 54 12.18 -15.98 7.91
CA ASP A 54 11.24 -16.71 8.77
C ASP A 54 10.72 -15.87 9.95
N ARG A 55 11.21 -14.63 10.09
CA ARG A 55 10.98 -13.75 11.24
C ARG A 55 10.36 -12.41 10.86
N GLY A 56 9.49 -12.40 9.85
CA GLY A 56 8.79 -11.20 9.42
C GLY A 56 7.69 -10.79 10.41
N MET A 57 7.82 -9.65 11.06
CA MET A 57 6.79 -9.08 11.94
C MET A 57 5.88 -8.16 11.14
N LEU A 58 4.57 -8.38 11.22
CA LEU A 58 3.61 -7.46 10.63
C LEU A 58 3.70 -6.10 11.34
N VAL A 59 3.85 -5.02 10.57
CA VAL A 59 3.81 -3.65 11.09
C VAL A 59 2.78 -2.83 10.31
N ARG A 60 2.13 -1.91 11.03
CA ARG A 60 1.12 -1.00 10.48
C ARG A 60 1.63 0.43 10.63
N LEU A 61 1.53 1.22 9.56
CA LEU A 61 1.88 2.63 9.66
C LEU A 61 0.74 3.36 10.38
N LYS A 62 1.12 4.32 11.24
CA LYS A 62 0.13 5.17 11.91
C LYS A 62 -0.63 6.06 10.93
N ALA A 63 0.06 6.54 9.90
CA ALA A 63 -0.50 7.42 8.89
C ALA A 63 -1.34 6.69 7.84
N ASP A 64 -1.03 5.41 7.58
CA ASP A 64 -1.77 4.58 6.64
C ASP A 64 -1.86 3.12 7.13
N ASN A 65 -3.06 2.72 7.53
CA ASN A 65 -3.31 1.38 8.05
C ASN A 65 -3.73 0.38 6.96
N ALA A 66 -3.93 0.85 5.73
CA ALA A 66 -4.29 0.00 4.59
C ALA A 66 -3.06 -0.72 4.02
N THR A 67 -1.90 -0.06 4.02
CA THR A 67 -0.66 -0.68 3.54
C THR A 67 -0.08 -1.63 4.58
N VAL A 68 0.13 -2.86 4.16
CA VAL A 68 0.74 -3.92 4.96
C VAL A 68 2.25 -3.87 4.78
N PHE A 69 2.98 -3.67 5.88
CA PHE A 69 4.42 -3.78 5.91
C PHE A 69 4.85 -4.94 6.80
N PHE A 70 6.01 -5.51 6.47
CA PHE A 70 6.69 -6.44 7.36
C PHE A 70 8.05 -5.89 7.73
N SER A 71 8.40 -6.01 9.00
CA SER A 71 9.72 -5.68 9.54
C SER A 71 10.46 -6.94 9.92
N SER A 72 11.78 -6.95 9.82
CA SER A 72 12.64 -8.06 10.21
C SER A 72 13.79 -7.52 11.05
N ASP A 73 14.17 -8.26 12.08
CA ASP A 73 15.28 -7.93 12.98
C ASP A 73 16.65 -8.29 12.37
N ALA A 74 16.67 -9.05 11.29
CA ALA A 74 17.86 -9.38 10.50
C ALA A 74 17.64 -9.15 9.01
N ARG A 75 18.76 -9.00 8.29
CA ARG A 75 18.78 -8.89 6.84
C ARG A 75 18.12 -10.12 6.20
N PRO A 76 17.14 -9.95 5.29
CA PRO A 76 16.56 -11.05 4.55
C PRO A 76 17.61 -11.80 3.71
N HIS A 77 17.36 -13.07 3.42
CA HIS A 77 18.20 -13.92 2.58
C HIS A 77 17.99 -13.59 1.10
N GLY A 78 19.06 -13.67 0.32
CA GLY A 78 18.99 -13.50 -1.13
C GLY A 78 18.50 -12.11 -1.57
N VAL A 79 18.82 -11.08 -0.79
CA VAL A 79 18.55 -9.68 -1.14
C VAL A 79 19.85 -8.90 -1.31
N GLU A 80 19.81 -7.94 -2.23
CA GLU A 80 20.91 -7.04 -2.54
C GLU A 80 20.44 -5.59 -2.38
N ASP A 81 21.36 -4.72 -1.99
CA ASP A 81 21.04 -3.31 -1.83
C ASP A 81 20.89 -2.68 -3.23
N SER A 82 19.86 -1.87 -3.42
CA SER A 82 19.54 -1.22 -4.68
C SER A 82 19.64 0.28 -4.54
N GLY A 83 20.31 0.93 -5.49
CA GLY A 83 20.45 2.38 -5.52
C GLY A 83 21.31 2.97 -4.40
N ALA A 84 21.42 4.29 -4.44
CA ALA A 84 22.14 5.07 -3.42
C ALA A 84 21.26 5.30 -2.19
N PRO A 85 21.86 5.41 -0.98
CA PRO A 85 21.15 5.84 0.21
C PRO A 85 20.45 7.19 0.02
N PHE A 86 19.25 7.34 0.58
CA PHE A 86 18.43 8.54 0.47
C PHE A 86 17.64 8.82 1.74
N SER A 87 17.11 10.04 1.85
CA SER A 87 16.22 10.46 2.92
C SER A 87 14.93 11.00 2.32
N GLU A 88 13.79 10.56 2.86
CA GLU A 88 12.47 10.95 2.37
C GLU A 88 11.87 12.10 3.18
N PRO A 89 11.42 13.19 2.55
CA PRO A 89 10.67 14.24 3.23
C PRO A 89 9.37 13.69 3.87
N PRO A 90 8.95 14.21 5.04
CA PRO A 90 9.54 15.30 5.80
C PRO A 90 10.73 14.89 6.70
N CYS A 91 11.03 13.59 6.81
CA CYS A 91 12.04 13.10 7.73
C CYS A 91 13.43 13.00 7.09
N GLN A 92 14.18 14.10 7.14
CA GLN A 92 15.55 14.16 6.61
C GLN A 92 16.62 13.52 7.53
N GLN A 93 16.22 12.95 8.67
CA GLN A 93 17.14 12.35 9.64
C GLN A 93 17.33 10.85 9.43
N CYS A 94 16.32 10.14 8.93
CA CYS A 94 16.45 8.72 8.61
C CYS A 94 17.19 8.57 7.28
N LEU A 95 18.15 7.64 7.23
CA LEU A 95 18.79 7.26 5.99
C LEU A 95 18.28 5.89 5.57
N LEU A 96 17.66 5.82 4.40
CA LEU A 96 17.06 4.63 3.81
C LEU A 96 17.94 4.15 2.66
N GLN A 97 17.93 2.85 2.41
CA GLN A 97 18.45 2.29 1.18
C GLN A 97 17.51 1.18 0.72
N ASP A 98 17.13 1.22 -0.55
CA ASP A 98 16.29 0.17 -1.12
C ASP A 98 17.04 -1.16 -1.17
N PHE A 99 16.28 -2.24 -1.20
CA PHE A 99 16.81 -3.56 -1.50
C PHE A 99 15.85 -4.32 -2.41
N GLU A 100 16.44 -5.20 -3.19
CA GLU A 100 15.78 -6.06 -4.15
C GLU A 100 16.12 -7.53 -3.89
N CYS A 101 15.24 -8.41 -4.32
CA CYS A 101 15.52 -9.84 -4.34
C CYS A 101 16.58 -10.15 -5.41
N ALA A 102 17.30 -11.26 -5.29
CA ALA A 102 18.21 -11.77 -6.32
C ALA A 102 17.53 -11.99 -7.69
N CYS A 103 16.19 -12.03 -7.76
CA CYS A 103 15.43 -12.04 -9.01
C CYS A 103 15.06 -10.62 -9.52
N SER A 104 15.70 -9.58 -9.00
CA SER A 104 15.50 -8.16 -9.34
C SER A 104 14.13 -7.56 -9.00
N LEU A 105 13.34 -8.22 -8.15
CA LEU A 105 12.12 -7.62 -7.61
C LEU A 105 12.47 -6.67 -6.47
N ARG A 106 12.12 -5.38 -6.58
CA ARG A 106 12.22 -4.43 -5.45
C ARG A 106 11.29 -4.87 -4.32
N LEU A 107 11.84 -5.07 -3.13
CA LEU A 107 11.12 -5.64 -1.99
C LEU A 107 10.81 -4.61 -0.90
N GLY A 108 11.69 -3.63 -0.70
CA GLY A 108 11.53 -2.65 0.36
C GLY A 108 12.82 -1.88 0.61
N TYR A 109 13.01 -1.42 1.85
CA TYR A 109 14.14 -0.60 2.26
C TYR A 109 14.71 -1.06 3.61
N ARG A 110 16.00 -0.78 3.83
CA ARG A 110 16.65 -0.87 5.14
C ARG A 110 16.88 0.53 5.70
N LEU A 111 16.68 0.69 7.01
CA LEU A 111 17.18 1.86 7.72
C LEU A 111 18.67 1.70 7.97
N LEU A 112 19.46 2.57 7.37
CA LEU A 112 20.89 2.72 7.64
C LEU A 112 21.12 3.56 8.90
N ASN A 113 20.45 4.71 8.98
CA ASN A 113 20.48 5.59 10.14
C ASN A 113 19.07 5.81 10.69
N LYS A 114 18.96 5.75 12.02
CA LYS A 114 17.70 5.93 12.72
C LYS A 114 17.37 7.39 12.90
N CYS A 115 16.07 7.62 12.81
CA CYS A 115 15.30 8.67 13.43
C CYS A 115 14.46 7.98 14.54
#